data_AF-G5LQP0-F1
#
_entry.id   AF-G5LQP0-F1
#
_cell.length_a   1.000
_cell.length_b   1.000
_cell.length_c   1.000
_cell.angle_alpha   90.00
_cell.angle_beta   90.00
_cell.angle_gamma   90.00
#
_symmetry.space_group_name_H-M   'P 1'
#
loop_
_entity.id
_entity.type
_entity.pdbx_description
1 polymer ?
#
loop_
_entity_poly.entity_id
_entity_poly.type
_entity_poly.pdbx_seq_one_letter_code
_entity_poly.pdbx_strand_id
1 'polypeptide(L)'
;ELASLMLSMLRSGDLLARLGGDEFGLLLPDCNSDSARFIATRLINAINEYHFMWEGRLHRIGASAGITMINEHNCQLTEVVSQADIACYAAKNSGRGRLTVYEPQHALTSSKGMMPLEEQWHMIKNNHLLMLARNVAPPRTPEATSFWLVSLRLWTSEGEVLEERAFRAGLADSALHHALDRRVFHEFFHHAATAVASKGLSVALPLSAAGLYSATLIDELLEQLEHSPLPPRLLHLIIPADVIVKQAQTAAATLRKLRQRGCQVILSHVGRDLQLFNLLPPHIVDYLLLDSDLIANVHESLMDEMLTSIIQGHAQHLGIKTLAGPVQNPQMLDTLSRIGVDLIYGDTIAEAQPLDLLLNTSYFAIH
;
A
#
# COMPACT_ATOMS: atom_id res chain seq x y z
N GLU A 1 2.69 23.33 21.29
CA GLU A 1 4.06 23.05 21.76
C GLU A 1 5.02 22.80 20.60
N LEU A 2 4.84 21.74 19.80
CA LEU A 2 5.72 21.46 18.65
C LEU A 2 5.84 22.63 17.67
N ALA A 3 4.72 23.27 17.30
CA ALA A 3 4.78 24.44 16.42
C ALA A 3 5.61 25.58 17.02
N SER A 4 5.52 25.80 18.34
CA SER A 4 6.29 26.82 19.06
C SER A 4 7.79 26.46 19.12
N LEU A 5 8.10 25.17 19.34
CA LEU A 5 9.46 24.64 19.28
C LEU A 5 10.06 24.88 17.89
N MET A 6 9.35 24.50 16.83
CA MET A 6 9.79 24.71 15.45
C MET A 6 10.01 26.19 15.16
N LEU A 7 9.06 27.06 15.49
CA LEU A 7 9.18 28.52 15.29
C LEU A 7 10.38 29.12 16.02
N SER A 8 10.73 28.63 17.22
CA SER A 8 11.90 29.13 17.97
C SER A 8 13.24 28.83 17.31
N MET A 9 13.25 27.89 16.36
CA MET A 9 14.45 27.42 15.65
C MET A 9 14.58 27.99 14.24
N LEU A 10 13.61 28.80 13.81
CA LEU A 10 13.53 29.42 12.49
C LEU A 10 13.91 30.90 12.56
N ARG A 11 14.41 31.46 11.47
CA ARG A 11 14.64 32.92 11.36
C ARG A 11 13.35 33.62 10.93
N SER A 12 13.31 34.94 11.11
CA SER A 12 12.16 35.79 10.79
C SER A 12 11.69 35.78 9.33
N GLY A 13 12.49 35.26 8.41
CA GLY A 13 12.14 35.12 6.98
C GLY A 13 11.62 33.73 6.59
N ASP A 14 11.69 32.73 7.48
CA ASP A 14 11.20 31.39 7.19
C ASP A 14 9.71 31.29 7.49
N LEU A 15 8.99 30.49 6.70
CA LEU A 15 7.54 30.30 6.82
C LEU A 15 7.24 28.87 7.26
N LEU A 16 6.58 28.75 8.41
CA LEU A 16 6.05 27.49 8.92
C LEU A 16 4.52 27.49 8.85
N ALA A 17 3.96 26.48 8.22
CA ALA A 17 2.51 26.26 8.15
C ALA A 17 2.15 24.85 8.62
N ARG A 18 0.95 24.70 9.18
CA ARG A 18 0.36 23.37 9.43
C ARG A 18 -0.55 23.05 8.24
N LEU A 19 -0.25 21.97 7.54
CA LEU A 19 -0.96 21.58 6.31
C LEU A 19 -2.25 20.81 6.63
N GLY A 20 -2.23 20.03 7.71
CA GLY A 20 -3.36 19.24 8.20
C GLY A 20 -2.87 18.16 9.15
N GLY A 21 -3.69 17.69 10.09
CA GLY A 21 -3.30 16.59 10.99
C GLY A 21 -1.98 16.83 11.72
N ASP A 22 -1.04 15.89 11.58
CA ASP A 22 0.34 15.92 12.10
C ASP A 22 1.37 16.51 11.12
N GLU A 23 0.92 17.10 10.01
CA GLU A 23 1.78 17.58 8.92
C GLU A 23 2.08 19.07 9.00
N PHE A 24 3.37 19.39 8.82
CA PHE A 24 3.89 20.74 8.78
C PHE A 24 4.63 20.98 7.47
N GLY A 25 4.40 22.15 6.86
CA GLY A 25 5.14 22.65 5.71
C GLY A 25 6.11 23.75 6.15
N LEU A 26 7.35 23.66 5.68
CA LEU A 26 8.40 24.65 5.94
C LEU A 26 8.93 25.19 4.62
N LEU A 27 8.89 26.52 4.45
CA LEU A 27 9.47 27.22 3.31
C LEU A 27 10.62 28.10 3.80
N LEU A 28 11.80 27.93 3.19
CA LEU A 28 13.04 28.62 3.53
C LEU A 28 13.48 29.51 2.35
N PRO A 29 13.08 30.79 2.29
CA PRO A 29 13.45 31.70 1.20
C PRO A 29 14.97 31.94 1.16
N ASP A 30 15.55 32.16 -0.03
CA ASP A 30 16.98 32.50 -0.18
C ASP A 30 17.93 31.56 0.59
N CYS A 31 17.62 30.27 0.58
CA CYS A 31 18.34 29.24 1.31
C CYS A 31 19.02 28.27 0.33
N ASN A 32 20.31 27.99 0.54
CA ASN A 32 21.00 26.93 -0.19
C ASN A 32 20.70 25.54 0.41
N SER A 33 21.02 24.49 -0.35
CA SER A 33 20.74 23.10 0.02
C SER A 33 21.38 22.68 1.34
N ASP A 34 22.63 23.08 1.59
CA ASP A 34 23.36 22.71 2.81
C ASP A 34 22.76 23.35 4.06
N SER A 35 22.36 24.63 3.94
CA SER A 35 21.70 25.36 5.03
C SER A 35 20.31 24.78 5.29
N ALA A 36 19.54 24.45 4.24
CA ALA A 36 18.24 23.83 4.37
C ALA A 36 18.34 22.46 5.06
N ARG A 37 19.34 21.65 4.67
CA ARG A 37 19.62 20.35 5.28
C ARG A 37 19.98 20.49 6.75
N PHE A 38 20.82 21.46 7.08
CA PHE A 38 21.22 21.74 8.47
C PHE A 38 20.02 22.14 9.33
N ILE A 39 19.20 23.10 8.87
CA ILE A 39 18.02 23.58 9.60
C ILE A 39 17.02 22.45 9.84
N ALA A 40 16.69 21.69 8.81
CA ALA A 40 15.72 20.60 8.92
C ALA A 40 16.22 19.44 9.78
N THR A 41 17.51 19.07 9.68
CA THR A 41 18.10 18.05 10.55
C THR A 41 18.05 18.48 12.01
N ARG A 42 18.34 19.76 12.28
CA ARG A 42 18.27 20.33 13.63
C ARG A 42 16.83 20.30 14.18
N LEU A 43 15.84 20.64 13.35
CA LEU A 43 14.42 20.57 13.71
C LEU A 43 14.00 19.12 14.03
N ILE A 44 14.37 18.17 13.18
CA ILE A 44 14.07 16.75 13.39
C ILE A 44 14.68 16.26 14.71
N ASN A 45 15.96 16.56 14.97
CA ASN A 45 16.61 16.16 16.21
C ASN A 45 15.94 16.77 17.44
N ALA A 46 15.59 18.07 17.39
CA ALA A 46 14.90 18.73 18.49
C ALA A 46 13.51 18.14 18.74
N ILE A 47 12.79 17.71 17.70
CA ILE A 47 11.50 17.03 17.85
C ILE A 47 11.69 15.62 18.42
N ASN A 48 12.69 14.87 17.93
CA ASN A 48 12.98 13.52 18.40
C ASN A 48 13.46 13.50 19.88
N GLU A 49 14.13 14.56 20.32
CA GLU A 49 14.56 14.75 21.72
C GLU A 49 13.48 15.43 22.58
N TYR A 50 12.38 15.87 21.98
CA TYR A 50 11.31 16.54 22.70
C TYR A 50 10.54 15.54 23.57
N HIS A 51 10.59 15.78 24.87
CA HIS A 51 9.92 14.99 25.88
C HIS A 51 8.52 15.56 26.15
N PHE A 52 7.52 15.06 25.41
CA PHE A 52 6.15 15.52 25.58
C PHE A 52 5.52 14.87 26.82
N MET A 53 5.18 15.67 27.82
CA MET A 53 4.48 15.20 29.02
C MET A 53 2.98 15.44 28.88
N TRP A 54 2.19 14.38 28.94
CA TRP A 54 0.73 14.47 28.93
C TRP A 54 0.15 13.54 29.99
N GLU A 55 -0.74 14.06 30.83
CA GLU A 55 -1.33 13.35 31.98
C GLU A 55 -0.29 12.64 32.89
N GLY A 56 0.88 13.26 33.08
CA GLY A 56 1.96 12.71 33.90
C GLY A 56 2.73 11.55 33.27
N ARG A 57 2.48 11.23 31.99
CA ARG A 57 3.24 10.25 31.21
C ARG A 57 4.11 10.92 30.16
N LEU A 58 5.29 10.35 29.96
CA LEU A 58 6.27 10.79 28.98
C LEU A 58 5.99 10.12 27.64
N HIS A 59 5.76 10.92 26.60
CA HIS A 59 5.56 10.47 25.23
C HIS A 59 6.75 10.88 24.38
N ARG A 60 7.28 9.92 23.63
CA ARG A 60 8.27 10.19 22.58
C ARG A 60 7.55 10.55 21.30
N ILE A 61 7.94 11.68 20.71
CA ILE A 61 7.45 12.13 19.41
C ILE A 61 8.64 12.11 18.45
N GLY A 62 8.40 11.73 17.20
CA GLY A 62 9.42 11.75 16.17
C GLY A 62 8.94 12.52 14.95
N ALA A 63 9.87 13.11 14.21
CA ALA A 63 9.60 13.75 12.93
C ALA A 63 10.45 13.13 11.82
N SER A 64 9.85 13.00 10.64
CA SER A 64 10.57 12.73 9.39
C SER A 64 10.27 13.87 8.44
N ALA A 65 11.24 14.28 7.63
CA ALA A 65 11.02 15.36 6.67
C ALA A 65 11.62 15.04 5.31
N GLY A 66 10.93 15.53 4.29
CA GLY A 66 11.44 15.63 2.92
C GLY A 66 11.75 17.08 2.58
N ILE A 67 12.84 17.32 1.84
CA ILE A 67 13.17 18.65 1.30
C ILE A 67 13.24 18.57 -0.21
N THR A 68 12.72 19.58 -0.91
CA THR A 68 13.08 19.83 -2.31
C THR A 68 13.52 21.29 -2.48
N MET A 69 14.33 21.55 -3.51
CA MET A 69 14.86 22.89 -3.82
C MET A 69 13.98 23.59 -4.84
N ILE A 70 13.51 24.80 -4.52
CA ILE A 70 12.77 25.65 -5.46
C ILE A 70 13.77 26.52 -6.22
N ASN A 71 13.73 26.48 -7.56
CA ASN A 71 14.59 27.30 -8.43
C ASN A 71 13.89 27.58 -9.77
N GLU A 72 14.56 28.28 -10.69
CA GLU A 72 14.00 28.64 -12.01
C GLU A 72 13.48 27.45 -12.82
N HIS A 73 14.02 26.25 -12.60
CA HIS A 73 13.66 25.00 -13.28
C HIS A 73 12.73 24.10 -12.45
N ASN A 74 12.47 24.45 -11.19
CA ASN A 74 11.61 23.71 -10.25
C ASN A 74 10.77 24.69 -9.43
N CYS A 75 9.79 25.32 -10.09
CA CYS A 75 9.00 26.42 -9.53
C CYS A 75 7.48 26.17 -9.56
N GLN A 76 7.04 25.03 -10.11
CA GLN A 76 5.63 24.67 -10.10
C GLN A 76 5.23 24.13 -8.73
N LEU A 77 4.23 24.76 -8.11
CA LEU A 77 3.76 24.42 -6.76
C LEU A 77 3.41 22.94 -6.62
N THR A 78 2.66 22.38 -7.57
CA THR A 78 2.23 20.98 -7.55
C THR A 78 3.39 20.01 -7.59
N GLU A 79 4.43 20.31 -8.38
CA GLU A 79 5.63 19.49 -8.48
C GLU A 79 6.47 19.58 -7.21
N VAL A 80 6.71 20.79 -6.70
CA VAL A 80 7.49 21.03 -5.48
C VAL A 80 6.86 20.34 -4.26
N VAL A 81 5.54 20.44 -4.10
CA VAL A 81 4.82 19.77 -3.00
C VAL A 81 4.91 18.25 -3.14
N SER A 82 4.70 17.72 -4.35
CA SER A 82 4.82 16.27 -4.63
C SER A 82 6.23 15.74 -4.32
N GLN A 83 7.27 16.47 -4.74
CA GLN A 83 8.66 16.10 -4.48
C GLN A 83 9.02 16.09 -2.99
N ALA A 84 8.58 17.10 -2.26
CA ALA A 84 8.75 17.16 -0.81
C ALA A 84 8.05 15.98 -0.11
N ASP A 85 6.84 15.61 -0.59
CA ASP A 85 6.09 14.48 -0.06
C ASP A 85 6.77 13.13 -0.36
N ILE A 86 7.23 12.93 -1.61
CA ILE A 86 8.01 11.73 -2.00
C ILE A 86 9.26 11.58 -1.12
N ALA A 87 10.02 12.65 -0.90
CA ALA A 87 11.19 12.62 -0.04
C ALA A 87 10.82 12.36 1.43
N CYS A 88 9.72 12.93 1.91
CA CYS A 88 9.23 12.69 3.28
C CYS A 88 8.82 11.21 3.45
N TYR A 89 8.18 10.64 2.45
CA TYR A 89 7.82 9.22 2.40
C TYR A 89 9.07 8.32 2.41
N ALA A 90 10.09 8.65 1.61
CA ALA A 90 11.37 7.93 1.61
C ALA A 90 12.09 7.98 2.98
N ALA A 91 12.02 9.12 3.67
CA ALA A 91 12.54 9.26 5.04
C ALA A 91 11.81 8.35 6.03
N LYS A 92 10.48 8.23 5.92
CA LYS A 92 9.67 7.34 6.74
C LYS A 92 10.07 5.88 6.53
N ASN A 93 10.23 5.44 5.28
CA ASN A 93 10.55 4.04 4.94
C ASN A 93 11.99 3.65 5.26
N SER A 94 12.91 4.60 5.30
CA SER A 94 14.32 4.32 5.56
C SER A 94 14.65 4.13 7.04
N GLY A 95 13.65 4.21 7.94
CA GLY A 95 13.80 4.03 9.39
C GLY A 95 13.37 5.21 10.25
N ARG A 96 12.56 6.14 9.70
CA ARG A 96 11.97 7.31 10.36
C ARG A 96 13.01 8.21 11.06
N GLY A 97 12.54 9.29 11.69
CA GLY A 97 13.38 10.18 12.51
C GLY A 97 14.49 10.91 11.74
N ARG A 98 14.38 11.02 10.42
CA ARG A 98 15.46 11.49 9.54
C ARG A 98 14.98 12.42 8.45
N LEU A 99 15.98 13.03 7.81
CA LEU A 99 15.81 13.92 6.68
C LEU A 99 16.18 13.19 5.40
N THR A 100 15.33 13.28 4.38
CA THR A 100 15.68 12.88 3.02
C THR A 100 15.57 14.10 2.11
N VAL A 101 16.60 14.32 1.30
CA VAL A 101 16.57 15.36 0.27
C VAL A 101 16.02 14.72 -1.00
N TYR A 102 15.03 15.37 -1.60
CA TYR A 102 14.60 15.10 -2.95
C TYR A 102 15.76 15.46 -3.87
N GLU A 103 16.51 14.44 -4.24
CA GLU A 103 17.37 14.54 -5.40
C GLU A 103 16.55 14.02 -6.58
N PRO A 104 16.61 14.68 -7.76
CA PRO A 104 16.24 14.03 -9.02
C PRO A 104 16.97 12.67 -9.16
N GLN A 105 18.08 12.52 -8.44
CA GLN A 105 18.90 11.32 -8.32
C GLN A 105 18.40 10.25 -7.34
N HIS A 106 17.57 10.59 -6.34
CA HIS A 106 16.92 9.59 -5.49
C HIS A 106 15.64 9.01 -6.13
N ALA A 107 15.19 9.59 -7.24
CA ALA A 107 14.40 8.87 -8.24
C ALA A 107 15.25 7.92 -9.11
N LEU A 108 16.59 7.94 -9.06
CA LEU A 108 17.46 7.10 -9.91
C LEU A 108 17.76 5.69 -9.37
N THR A 109 17.26 5.28 -8.18
CA THR A 109 17.01 3.83 -7.99
C THR A 109 15.78 3.36 -8.78
N SER A 110 15.02 4.30 -9.37
CA SER A 110 13.86 4.06 -10.24
C SER A 110 14.00 4.72 -11.62
N SER A 111 15.19 5.21 -11.97
CA SER A 111 15.47 5.88 -13.25
C SER A 111 16.94 5.69 -13.67
N LYS A 112 17.35 4.44 -13.91
CA LYS A 112 18.08 4.22 -15.17
C LYS A 112 17.19 4.84 -16.25
N GLY A 113 17.70 5.84 -16.99
CA GLY A 113 16.91 6.81 -17.75
C GLY A 113 15.60 6.23 -18.28
N MET A 114 14.46 6.84 -17.88
CA MET A 114 13.09 6.38 -18.11
C MET A 114 13.02 5.25 -19.15
N MET A 115 13.03 4.00 -18.68
CA MET A 115 13.14 2.82 -19.55
C MET A 115 12.20 3.02 -20.74
N PRO A 116 12.68 2.90 -21.99
CA PRO A 116 11.87 3.16 -23.17
C PRO A 116 10.53 2.44 -23.07
N LEU A 117 9.46 3.06 -23.56
CA LEU A 117 8.12 2.47 -23.50
C LEU A 117 8.09 1.04 -24.07
N GLU A 118 8.85 0.80 -25.13
CA GLU A 118 9.04 -0.53 -25.74
C GLU A 118 9.65 -1.55 -24.77
N GLU A 119 10.62 -1.14 -23.95
CA GLU A 119 11.23 -1.99 -22.93
C GLU A 119 10.23 -2.32 -21.82
N GLN A 120 9.42 -1.36 -21.37
CA GLN A 120 8.37 -1.61 -20.38
C GLN A 120 7.33 -2.61 -20.91
N TRP A 121 6.92 -2.47 -22.17
CA TRP A 121 6.06 -3.45 -22.83
C TRP A 121 6.72 -4.82 -22.95
N HIS A 122 8.01 -4.88 -23.26
CA HIS A 122 8.77 -6.11 -23.33
C HIS A 122 8.82 -6.82 -21.96
N MET A 123 9.13 -6.06 -20.89
CA MET A 123 9.13 -6.57 -19.51
C MET A 123 7.76 -7.15 -19.14
N ILE A 124 6.69 -6.41 -19.45
CA ILE A 124 5.33 -6.87 -19.17
C ILE A 124 4.97 -8.10 -19.98
N LYS A 125 5.40 -8.26 -21.24
CA LYS A 125 4.97 -9.40 -22.07
C LYS A 125 5.83 -10.65 -21.90
N ASN A 126 7.15 -10.47 -21.83
CA ASN A 126 8.11 -11.54 -22.08
C ASN A 126 8.93 -11.92 -20.84
N ASN A 127 9.18 -10.98 -19.92
CA ASN A 127 10.03 -11.28 -18.78
C ASN A 127 9.30 -12.16 -17.77
N HIS A 128 10.05 -12.85 -16.92
CA HIS A 128 9.46 -13.72 -15.91
C HIS A 128 8.57 -12.91 -14.94
N LEU A 129 7.42 -13.51 -14.60
CA LEU A 129 6.48 -13.02 -13.62
C LEU A 129 6.21 -14.16 -12.65
N LEU A 130 6.38 -13.89 -11.35
CA LEU A 130 6.16 -14.87 -10.29
C LEU A 130 5.05 -14.37 -9.37
N MET A 131 4.06 -15.23 -9.14
CA MET A 131 3.00 -15.02 -8.16
C MET A 131 3.43 -15.60 -6.81
N LEU A 132 3.68 -14.73 -5.83
CA LEU A 132 3.94 -15.13 -4.45
C LEU A 132 2.66 -15.05 -3.64
N ALA A 133 2.31 -16.16 -3.02
CA ALA A 133 1.13 -16.29 -2.18
C ALA A 133 1.54 -16.27 -0.69
N ARG A 134 0.73 -15.55 0.10
CA ARG A 134 0.81 -15.53 1.56
C ARG A 134 -0.49 -16.05 2.15
N ASN A 135 -0.39 -16.82 3.22
CA ASN A 135 -1.58 -17.29 3.93
C ASN A 135 -2.24 -16.12 4.66
N VAL A 136 -3.56 -16.02 4.50
CA VAL A 136 -4.40 -15.12 5.28
C VAL A 136 -5.20 -15.96 6.26
N ALA A 137 -5.14 -15.63 7.56
CA ALA A 137 -5.81 -16.40 8.61
C ALA A 137 -6.37 -15.49 9.71
N PRO A 138 -7.35 -15.95 10.50
CA PRO A 138 -7.79 -15.23 11.69
C PRO A 138 -6.65 -15.13 12.73
N PRO A 139 -6.48 -13.99 13.42
CA PRO A 139 -5.39 -13.82 14.40
C PRO A 139 -5.34 -14.87 15.50
N ARG A 140 -6.51 -15.41 15.89
CA ARG A 140 -6.63 -16.39 16.98
C ARG A 140 -6.39 -17.84 16.55
N THR A 141 -6.37 -18.10 15.26
CA THR A 141 -6.19 -19.44 14.67
C THR A 141 -5.34 -19.28 13.41
N PRO A 142 -4.05 -18.91 13.55
CA PRO A 142 -3.20 -18.61 12.39
C PRO A 142 -2.99 -19.81 11.46
N GLU A 143 -3.23 -21.04 11.92
CA GLU A 143 -3.17 -22.26 11.10
C GLU A 143 -4.38 -22.40 10.15
N ALA A 144 -5.47 -21.68 10.43
CA ALA A 144 -6.72 -21.74 9.66
C ALA A 144 -6.70 -20.77 8.46
N THR A 145 -5.92 -21.12 7.43
CA THR A 145 -5.85 -20.34 6.20
C THR A 145 -7.25 -20.17 5.59
N SER A 146 -7.67 -18.92 5.50
CA SER A 146 -8.94 -18.50 4.89
C SER A 146 -8.81 -18.33 3.37
N PHE A 147 -7.71 -17.71 2.91
CA PHE A 147 -7.39 -17.54 1.50
C PHE A 147 -5.91 -17.21 1.29
N TRP A 148 -5.45 -17.22 0.05
CA TRP A 148 -4.11 -16.76 -0.31
C TRP A 148 -4.13 -15.32 -0.83
N LEU A 149 -3.29 -14.46 -0.25
CA LEU A 149 -3.02 -13.12 -0.76
C LEU A 149 -1.86 -13.17 -1.74
N VAL A 150 -2.12 -12.89 -3.02
CA VAL A 150 -1.08 -12.91 -4.07
C VAL A 150 -0.46 -11.53 -4.24
N SER A 151 0.86 -11.52 -4.35
CA SER A 151 1.67 -10.38 -4.74
C SER A 151 2.60 -10.79 -5.88
N LEU A 152 3.03 -9.82 -6.69
CA LEU A 152 3.87 -10.10 -7.86
C LEU A 152 5.36 -9.84 -7.57
N ARG A 153 6.21 -10.67 -8.16
CA ARG A 153 7.62 -10.38 -8.43
C ARG A 153 7.81 -10.32 -9.93
N LEU A 154 8.45 -9.26 -10.42
CA LEU A 154 8.65 -9.03 -11.84
C LEU A 154 10.13 -8.82 -12.13
N TRP A 155 10.61 -9.36 -13.25
CA TRP A 155 12.01 -9.24 -13.63
C TRP A 155 12.22 -8.09 -14.62
N THR A 156 13.27 -7.31 -14.39
CA THR A 156 13.76 -6.34 -15.39
C THR A 156 14.47 -7.06 -16.54
N SER A 157 14.73 -6.34 -17.62
CA SER A 157 15.50 -6.87 -18.77
C SER A 157 16.89 -7.34 -18.36
N GLU A 158 17.47 -6.75 -17.31
CA GLU A 158 18.78 -7.10 -16.76
C GLU A 158 18.74 -8.23 -15.73
N GLY A 159 17.55 -8.78 -15.45
CA GLY A 159 17.35 -9.90 -14.53
C GLY A 159 17.21 -9.51 -13.05
N GLU A 160 17.08 -8.22 -12.73
CA GLU A 160 16.79 -7.75 -11.38
C GLU A 160 15.33 -8.03 -11.01
N VAL A 161 15.07 -8.39 -9.74
CA VAL A 161 13.71 -8.67 -9.25
C VAL A 161 13.12 -7.43 -8.61
N LEU A 162 11.93 -7.04 -9.07
CA LEU A 162 11.16 -5.93 -8.54
C LEU A 162 9.88 -6.42 -7.85
N GLU A 163 9.57 -5.78 -6.72
CA GLU A 163 8.27 -5.85 -6.06
C GLU A 163 7.19 -5.20 -6.94
N GLU A 164 5.97 -5.71 -6.87
CA GLU A 164 4.84 -5.19 -7.65
C GLU A 164 4.65 -3.67 -7.53
N ARG A 165 4.69 -3.14 -6.30
CA ARG A 165 4.49 -1.70 -6.04
C ARG A 165 5.58 -0.87 -6.72
N ALA A 166 6.84 -1.30 -6.64
CA ALA A 166 7.97 -0.62 -7.25
C ALA A 166 7.90 -0.69 -8.79
N PHE A 167 7.55 -1.85 -9.32
CA PHE A 167 7.36 -2.04 -10.76
C PHE A 167 6.26 -1.14 -11.31
N ARG A 168 5.07 -1.15 -10.68
CA ARG A 168 3.92 -0.34 -11.09
C ARG A 168 4.20 1.16 -10.99
N ALA A 169 4.97 1.61 -10.00
CA ALA A 169 5.35 3.00 -9.87
C ALA A 169 6.29 3.48 -11.00
N GLY A 170 7.01 2.55 -11.65
CA GLY A 170 7.89 2.85 -12.79
C GLY A 170 7.19 2.84 -14.15
N LEU A 171 5.90 2.50 -14.23
CA LEU A 171 5.19 2.43 -15.51
C LEU A 171 4.79 3.82 -16.01
N ALA A 172 5.02 4.07 -17.29
CA ALA A 172 4.84 5.39 -17.89
C ALA A 172 3.37 5.82 -18.03
N ASP A 173 2.45 4.89 -18.31
CA ASP A 173 1.05 5.19 -18.57
C ASP A 173 0.09 4.08 -18.16
N SER A 174 -1.22 4.38 -18.19
CA SER A 174 -2.28 3.45 -17.84
C SER A 174 -2.35 2.22 -18.75
N ALA A 175 -1.93 2.32 -20.03
CA ALA A 175 -1.97 1.21 -20.97
C ALA A 175 -1.05 0.07 -20.53
N LEU A 176 0.10 0.38 -19.96
CA LEU A 176 1.00 -0.60 -19.35
C LEU A 176 0.38 -1.26 -18.11
N HIS A 177 -0.28 -0.48 -17.24
CA HIS A 177 -1.00 -1.06 -16.09
C HIS A 177 -2.09 -2.04 -16.54
N HIS A 178 -2.87 -1.68 -17.56
CA HIS A 178 -3.87 -2.58 -18.16
C HIS A 178 -3.24 -3.85 -18.73
N ALA A 179 -2.10 -3.72 -19.42
CA ALA A 179 -1.40 -4.85 -20.01
C ALA A 179 -0.86 -5.82 -18.95
N LEU A 180 -0.33 -5.28 -17.84
CA LEU A 180 0.12 -6.08 -16.72
C LEU A 180 -1.05 -6.82 -16.06
N ASP A 181 -2.16 -6.14 -15.77
CA ASP A 181 -3.33 -6.78 -15.17
C ASP A 181 -3.89 -7.89 -16.07
N ARG A 182 -3.98 -7.64 -17.39
CA ARG A 182 -4.37 -8.64 -18.39
C ARG A 182 -3.47 -9.87 -18.34
N ARG A 183 -2.15 -9.66 -18.31
CA ARG A 183 -1.20 -10.78 -18.23
C ARG A 183 -1.37 -11.56 -16.93
N VAL A 184 -1.51 -10.87 -15.80
CA VAL A 184 -1.70 -11.51 -14.48
C VAL A 184 -2.92 -12.43 -14.49
N PHE A 185 -4.06 -11.96 -14.98
CA PHE A 185 -5.25 -12.81 -15.08
C PHE A 185 -5.07 -13.95 -16.08
N HIS A 186 -4.49 -13.68 -17.25
CA HIS A 186 -4.22 -14.72 -18.24
C HIS A 186 -3.36 -15.85 -17.69
N GLU A 187 -2.21 -15.51 -17.07
CA GLU A 187 -1.31 -16.47 -16.44
C GLU A 187 -2.01 -17.24 -15.32
N PHE A 188 -2.79 -16.55 -14.47
CA PHE A 188 -3.51 -17.19 -13.39
C PHE A 188 -4.57 -18.18 -13.89
N PHE A 189 -5.41 -17.80 -14.85
CA PHE A 189 -6.45 -18.68 -15.38
C PHE A 189 -5.87 -19.87 -16.15
N HIS A 190 -4.75 -19.66 -16.83
CA HIS A 190 -4.09 -20.70 -17.61
C HIS A 190 -3.34 -21.72 -16.72
N HIS A 191 -2.64 -21.25 -15.67
CA HIS A 191 -1.74 -22.10 -14.89
C HIS A 191 -2.27 -22.50 -13.52
N ALA A 192 -3.05 -21.65 -12.85
CA ALA A 192 -3.37 -21.80 -11.43
C ALA A 192 -4.86 -22.08 -11.14
N ALA A 193 -5.79 -21.51 -11.92
CA ALA A 193 -7.21 -21.50 -11.59
C ALA A 193 -7.82 -22.90 -11.36
N THR A 194 -7.47 -23.90 -12.16
CA THR A 194 -7.94 -25.29 -12.00
C THR A 194 -7.46 -25.92 -10.69
N ALA A 195 -6.20 -25.71 -10.32
CA ALA A 195 -5.66 -26.24 -9.07
C ALA A 195 -6.22 -25.49 -7.85
N VAL A 196 -6.42 -24.17 -7.94
CA VAL A 196 -7.10 -23.38 -6.91
C VAL A 196 -8.53 -23.90 -6.71
N ALA A 197 -9.27 -24.09 -7.80
CA ALA A 197 -10.62 -24.64 -7.76
C ALA A 197 -10.67 -26.01 -7.08
N SER A 198 -9.70 -26.88 -7.41
CA SER A 198 -9.60 -28.24 -6.86
C SER A 198 -9.28 -28.25 -5.36
N LYS A 199 -8.48 -27.30 -4.87
CA LYS A 199 -8.22 -27.13 -3.43
C LYS A 199 -9.37 -26.46 -2.69
N GLY A 200 -10.23 -25.73 -3.40
CA GLY A 200 -11.41 -25.07 -2.83
C GLY A 200 -11.09 -23.87 -1.93
N LEU A 201 -9.86 -23.35 -1.99
CA LEU A 201 -9.41 -22.19 -1.22
C LEU A 201 -9.43 -20.94 -2.09
N SER A 202 -9.85 -19.80 -1.53
CA SER A 202 -9.87 -18.55 -2.30
C SER A 202 -8.46 -17.99 -2.53
N VAL A 203 -8.34 -17.17 -3.56
CA VAL A 203 -7.12 -16.46 -3.93
C VAL A 203 -7.44 -15.00 -4.26
N ALA A 204 -6.61 -14.10 -3.74
CA ALA A 204 -6.74 -12.66 -3.94
C ALA A 204 -5.68 -12.16 -4.91
N LEU A 205 -6.12 -11.67 -6.07
CA LEU A 205 -5.25 -11.15 -7.12
C LEU A 205 -5.31 -9.62 -7.18
N PRO A 206 -4.18 -8.95 -7.48
CA PRO A 206 -4.15 -7.50 -7.64
C PRO A 206 -4.84 -7.05 -8.93
N LEU A 207 -5.58 -5.95 -8.84
CA LEU A 207 -6.19 -5.23 -9.96
C LEU A 207 -5.90 -3.74 -9.80
N SER A 208 -5.27 -3.12 -10.80
CA SER A 208 -4.96 -1.69 -10.73
C SER A 208 -6.20 -0.82 -10.93
N ALA A 209 -6.09 0.46 -10.54
CA ALA A 209 -7.10 1.46 -10.84
C ALA A 209 -7.39 1.56 -12.35
N ALA A 210 -6.34 1.52 -13.18
CA ALA A 210 -6.49 1.47 -14.63
C ALA A 210 -7.33 0.25 -15.03
N GLY A 211 -6.92 -0.96 -14.60
CA GLY A 211 -7.65 -2.19 -14.88
C GLY A 211 -9.13 -2.13 -14.51
N LEU A 212 -9.46 -1.59 -13.33
CA LEU A 212 -10.85 -1.40 -12.89
C LEU A 212 -11.68 -0.51 -13.83
N TYR A 213 -11.08 0.52 -14.41
CA TYR A 213 -11.77 1.44 -15.32
C TYR A 213 -11.84 0.93 -16.77
N SER A 214 -11.15 -0.15 -17.11
CA SER A 214 -11.25 -0.78 -18.43
C SER A 214 -12.43 -1.75 -18.48
N ALA A 215 -13.50 -1.34 -19.14
CA ALA A 215 -14.64 -2.23 -19.40
C ALA A 215 -14.20 -3.50 -20.15
N THR A 216 -13.30 -3.37 -21.12
CA THR A 216 -12.79 -4.50 -21.92
C THR A 216 -12.03 -5.50 -21.07
N LEU A 217 -11.13 -5.06 -20.17
CA LEU A 217 -10.41 -5.96 -19.28
C LEU A 217 -11.37 -6.67 -18.32
N ILE A 218 -12.35 -5.95 -17.77
CA ILE A 218 -13.34 -6.53 -16.86
C ILE A 218 -14.22 -7.55 -17.58
N ASP A 219 -14.64 -7.29 -18.81
CA ASP A 219 -15.40 -8.24 -19.62
C ASP A 219 -14.59 -9.50 -19.90
N GLU A 220 -13.33 -9.36 -20.29
CA GLU A 220 -12.43 -10.51 -20.51
C GLU A 220 -12.16 -11.30 -19.23
N LEU A 221 -11.94 -10.64 -18.09
CA LEU A 221 -11.78 -11.29 -16.79
C LEU A 221 -13.01 -12.15 -16.45
N LEU A 222 -14.21 -11.61 -16.67
CA LEU A 222 -15.45 -12.31 -16.40
C LEU A 222 -15.67 -13.46 -17.38
N GLU A 223 -15.30 -13.28 -18.66
CA GLU A 223 -15.33 -14.34 -19.66
C GLU A 223 -14.37 -15.48 -19.31
N GLN A 224 -13.13 -15.16 -18.94
CA GLN A 224 -12.15 -16.17 -18.50
C GLN A 224 -12.64 -16.93 -17.26
N LEU A 225 -13.25 -16.22 -16.31
CA LEU A 225 -13.83 -16.83 -15.12
C LEU A 225 -15.01 -17.75 -15.45
N GLU A 226 -15.87 -17.35 -16.39
CA GLU A 226 -17.03 -18.15 -16.83
C GLU A 226 -16.62 -19.44 -17.55
N HIS A 227 -15.51 -19.40 -18.30
CA HIS A 227 -14.94 -20.56 -18.99
C HIS A 227 -13.96 -21.39 -18.14
N SER A 228 -13.64 -20.92 -16.92
CA SER A 228 -12.75 -21.59 -15.99
C SER A 228 -13.52 -22.51 -15.03
N PRO A 229 -12.93 -23.61 -14.53
CA PRO A 229 -13.51 -24.38 -13.44
C PRO A 229 -13.52 -23.65 -12.09
N LEU A 230 -12.90 -22.45 -11.98
CA LEU A 230 -12.83 -21.69 -10.75
C LEU A 230 -14.20 -21.08 -10.35
N PRO A 231 -14.79 -21.48 -9.21
CA PRO A 231 -15.99 -20.83 -8.72
C PRO A 231 -15.71 -19.34 -8.43
N PRO A 232 -16.55 -18.40 -8.91
CA PRO A 232 -16.30 -16.96 -8.74
C PRO A 232 -16.06 -16.51 -7.30
N ARG A 233 -16.73 -17.14 -6.33
CA ARG A 233 -16.55 -16.88 -4.89
C ARG A 233 -15.13 -17.13 -4.38
N LEU A 234 -14.32 -17.90 -5.09
CA LEU A 234 -12.93 -18.16 -4.75
C LEU A 234 -11.98 -17.09 -5.31
N LEU A 235 -12.45 -16.24 -6.22
CA LEU A 235 -11.65 -15.15 -6.75
C LEU A 235 -11.92 -13.86 -5.95
N HIS A 236 -10.91 -13.39 -5.26
CA HIS A 236 -10.91 -12.08 -4.62
C HIS A 236 -10.08 -11.10 -5.46
N LEU A 237 -10.50 -9.85 -5.57
CA LEU A 237 -9.80 -8.80 -6.31
C LEU A 237 -9.34 -7.70 -5.35
N ILE A 238 -8.03 -7.46 -5.32
CA ILE A 238 -7.39 -6.43 -4.50
C ILE A 238 -7.30 -5.15 -5.32
N ILE A 239 -8.00 -4.12 -4.88
CA ILE A 239 -8.20 -2.88 -5.62
C ILE A 239 -7.79 -1.71 -4.72
N PRO A 240 -6.96 -0.77 -5.17
CA PRO A 240 -6.60 0.42 -4.40
C PRO A 240 -7.84 1.22 -3.97
N ALA A 241 -7.90 1.66 -2.71
CA ALA A 241 -9.04 2.43 -2.20
C ALA A 241 -9.21 3.81 -2.86
N ASP A 242 -8.15 4.37 -3.43
CA ASP A 242 -8.17 5.70 -4.08
C ASP A 242 -9.10 5.76 -5.30
N VAL A 243 -9.47 4.61 -5.89
CA VAL A 243 -10.47 4.53 -6.97
C VAL A 243 -11.83 5.04 -6.52
N ILE A 244 -12.19 4.82 -5.25
CA ILE A 244 -13.46 5.27 -4.68
C ILE A 244 -13.46 6.79 -4.54
N VAL A 245 -12.33 7.37 -4.14
CA VAL A 245 -12.19 8.83 -3.95
C VAL A 245 -12.16 9.55 -5.30
N LYS A 246 -11.44 9.01 -6.29
CA LYS A 246 -11.24 9.66 -7.60
C LYS A 246 -12.45 9.54 -8.53
N GLN A 247 -13.08 8.36 -8.61
CA GLN A 247 -14.21 8.12 -9.53
C GLN A 247 -15.25 7.18 -8.92
N ALA A 248 -15.85 7.60 -7.79
CA ALA A 248 -16.81 6.82 -7.01
C ALA A 248 -17.90 6.12 -7.84
N GLN A 249 -18.52 6.82 -8.79
CA GLN A 249 -19.64 6.27 -9.57
C GLN A 249 -19.21 5.14 -10.51
N THR A 250 -18.14 5.36 -11.30
CA THR A 250 -17.59 4.36 -12.22
C THR A 250 -17.04 3.17 -11.46
N ALA A 251 -16.24 3.42 -10.42
CA ALA A 251 -15.70 2.37 -9.57
C ALA A 251 -16.83 1.52 -8.95
N ALA A 252 -17.84 2.16 -8.36
CA ALA A 252 -18.97 1.44 -7.76
C ALA A 252 -19.75 0.61 -8.79
N ALA A 253 -19.93 1.09 -10.02
CA ALA A 253 -20.59 0.31 -11.07
C ALA A 253 -19.80 -0.96 -11.43
N THR A 254 -18.49 -0.85 -11.63
CA THR A 254 -17.63 -1.99 -11.93
C THR A 254 -17.55 -2.97 -10.75
N LEU A 255 -17.38 -2.47 -9.53
CA LEU A 255 -17.33 -3.31 -8.33
C LEU A 255 -18.63 -4.11 -8.13
N ARG A 256 -19.80 -3.49 -8.36
CA ARG A 256 -21.08 -4.19 -8.35
C ARG A 256 -21.13 -5.29 -9.41
N LYS A 257 -20.67 -5.01 -10.64
CA LYS A 257 -20.62 -5.99 -11.72
C LYS A 257 -19.78 -7.22 -11.34
N LEU A 258 -18.60 -7.00 -10.75
CA LEU A 258 -17.72 -8.07 -10.26
C LEU A 258 -18.39 -8.89 -9.14
N ARG A 259 -19.00 -8.23 -8.16
CA ARG A 259 -19.70 -8.93 -7.05
C ARG A 259 -20.94 -9.67 -7.50
N GLN A 260 -21.71 -9.14 -8.46
CA GLN A 260 -22.87 -9.83 -9.03
C GLN A 260 -22.48 -11.14 -9.74
N ARG A 261 -21.25 -11.22 -10.25
CA ARG A 261 -20.68 -12.45 -10.81
C ARG A 261 -20.12 -13.39 -9.73
N GLY A 262 -20.07 -12.96 -8.48
CA GLY A 262 -19.69 -13.77 -7.32
C GLY A 262 -18.27 -13.52 -6.81
N CYS A 263 -17.48 -12.68 -7.47
CA CYS A 263 -16.14 -12.31 -6.98
C CYS A 263 -16.23 -11.55 -5.65
N GLN A 264 -15.21 -11.68 -4.82
CA GLN A 264 -15.05 -10.87 -3.62
C GLN A 264 -14.14 -9.67 -3.89
N VAL A 265 -14.36 -8.57 -3.17
CA VAL A 265 -13.59 -7.33 -3.33
C VAL A 265 -12.84 -7.00 -2.06
N ILE A 266 -11.53 -6.76 -2.21
CA ILE A 266 -10.64 -6.27 -1.16
C ILE A 266 -10.20 -4.85 -1.55
N LEU A 267 -10.48 -3.85 -0.73
CA LEU A 267 -9.91 -2.52 -0.91
C LEU A 267 -8.58 -2.39 -0.17
N SER A 268 -7.50 -2.05 -0.87
CA SER A 268 -6.16 -1.89 -0.30
C SER A 268 -5.80 -0.44 -0.01
N HIS A 269 -4.70 -0.25 0.75
CA HIS A 269 -4.19 1.06 1.16
C HIS A 269 -5.17 1.85 2.03
N VAL A 270 -5.98 1.14 2.84
CA VAL A 270 -6.89 1.78 3.80
C VAL A 270 -6.11 2.16 5.05
N GLY A 271 -6.06 3.45 5.35
CA GLY A 271 -5.27 3.96 6.47
C GLY A 271 -5.82 5.26 7.01
N ARG A 272 -5.02 6.32 6.93
CA ARG A 272 -5.28 7.61 7.60
C ARG A 272 -6.42 8.43 6.98
N ASP A 273 -6.79 8.15 5.73
CA ASP A 273 -7.92 8.81 5.08
C ASP A 273 -9.25 8.13 5.42
N LEU A 274 -9.89 8.63 6.48
CA LEU A 274 -11.20 8.14 6.92
C LEU A 274 -12.37 8.64 6.04
N GLN A 275 -12.14 9.57 5.08
CA GLN A 275 -13.20 10.02 4.18
C GLN A 275 -13.71 8.90 3.27
N LEU A 276 -12.88 7.88 3.03
CA LEU A 276 -13.25 6.68 2.28
C LEU A 276 -14.58 6.08 2.78
N PHE A 277 -14.78 5.99 4.10
CA PHE A 277 -15.96 5.36 4.70
C PHE A 277 -17.27 6.08 4.35
N ASN A 278 -17.22 7.38 4.11
CA ASN A 278 -18.40 8.17 3.71
C ASN A 278 -18.77 7.95 2.24
N LEU A 279 -17.81 7.49 1.43
CA LEU A 279 -17.95 7.30 -0.01
C LEU A 279 -18.26 5.85 -0.39
N LEU A 280 -18.04 4.90 0.53
CA LEU A 280 -18.26 3.47 0.29
C LEU A 280 -19.76 3.17 0.20
N PRO A 281 -20.27 2.75 -0.98
CA PRO A 281 -21.62 2.21 -1.07
C PRO A 281 -21.76 0.94 -0.20
N PRO A 282 -22.95 0.69 0.38
CA PRO A 282 -23.19 -0.52 1.14
C PRO A 282 -23.04 -1.76 0.24
N HIS A 283 -22.48 -2.83 0.80
CA HIS A 283 -22.36 -4.14 0.14
C HIS A 283 -21.65 -4.11 -1.22
N ILE A 284 -20.58 -3.34 -1.39
CA ILE A 284 -19.73 -3.42 -2.61
C ILE A 284 -18.28 -3.84 -2.34
N VAL A 285 -17.92 -4.01 -1.07
CA VAL A 285 -16.60 -4.41 -0.60
C VAL A 285 -16.78 -5.47 0.47
N ASP A 286 -15.95 -6.50 0.43
CA ASP A 286 -15.99 -7.62 1.38
C ASP A 286 -14.89 -7.49 2.44
N TYR A 287 -13.74 -6.93 2.05
CA TYR A 287 -12.57 -6.74 2.93
C TYR A 287 -11.92 -5.35 2.77
N LEU A 288 -11.41 -4.80 3.87
CA LEU A 288 -10.47 -3.68 3.88
C LEU A 288 -9.08 -4.19 4.25
N LEU A 289 -8.15 -4.13 3.30
CA LEU A 289 -6.73 -4.38 3.53
C LEU A 289 -6.08 -3.08 4.02
N LEU A 290 -5.67 -3.12 5.29
CA LEU A 290 -5.09 -1.98 5.99
C LEU A 290 -3.68 -1.70 5.48
N ASP A 291 -3.32 -0.41 5.41
CA ASP A 291 -2.04 0.02 4.89
C ASP A 291 -0.88 -0.51 5.76
N SER A 292 0.14 -1.08 5.11
CA SER A 292 1.27 -1.70 5.81
C SER A 292 2.03 -0.72 6.69
N ASP A 293 2.07 0.57 6.34
CA ASP A 293 2.81 1.58 7.10
C ASP A 293 2.11 1.92 8.42
N LEU A 294 0.77 1.83 8.43
CA LEU A 294 -0.05 1.91 9.64
C LEU A 294 0.18 0.68 10.52
N ILE A 295 0.12 -0.51 9.92
CA ILE A 295 0.21 -1.77 10.68
C ILE A 295 1.61 -1.98 11.26
N ALA A 296 2.68 -1.60 10.55
CA ALA A 296 4.06 -1.82 10.97
C ALA A 296 4.38 -1.33 12.39
N ASN A 297 3.68 -0.30 12.88
CA ASN A 297 3.95 0.30 14.19
C ASN A 297 2.77 0.16 15.17
N VAL A 298 1.75 -0.62 14.84
CA VAL A 298 0.49 -0.68 15.60
C VAL A 298 0.67 -1.12 17.06
N HIS A 299 1.74 -1.87 17.37
CA HIS A 299 2.05 -2.35 18.73
C HIS A 299 2.93 -1.40 19.55
N GLU A 300 3.54 -0.40 18.90
CA GLU A 300 4.44 0.58 19.55
C GLU A 300 3.82 1.98 19.61
N SER A 301 2.96 2.29 18.64
CA SER A 301 2.36 3.61 18.44
C SER A 301 0.89 3.59 18.86
N LEU A 302 0.58 4.27 19.98
CA LEU A 302 -0.80 4.46 20.43
C LEU A 302 -1.67 5.14 19.37
N MET A 303 -1.08 6.02 18.56
CA MET A 303 -1.81 6.70 17.48
C MET A 303 -2.20 5.70 16.39
N ASP A 304 -1.28 4.84 15.97
CA ASP A 304 -1.55 3.83 14.94
C ASP A 304 -2.52 2.78 15.49
N GLU A 305 -2.38 2.35 16.75
CA GLU A 305 -3.32 1.48 17.44
C GLU A 305 -4.75 2.06 17.49
N MET A 306 -4.88 3.34 17.88
CA MET A 306 -6.18 4.01 17.92
C MET A 306 -6.77 4.16 16.53
N LEU A 307 -5.98 4.54 15.52
CA LEU A 307 -6.47 4.66 14.15
C LEU A 307 -6.93 3.30 13.61
N THR A 308 -6.17 2.23 13.81
CA THR A 308 -6.57 0.87 13.44
C THR A 308 -7.87 0.47 14.15
N SER A 309 -8.04 0.85 15.43
CA SER A 309 -9.28 0.60 16.18
C SER A 309 -10.48 1.38 15.63
N ILE A 310 -10.29 2.63 15.21
CA ILE A 310 -11.33 3.44 14.56
C ILE A 310 -11.75 2.80 13.23
N ILE A 311 -10.77 2.46 12.38
CA ILE A 311 -11.00 1.78 11.09
C ILE A 311 -11.76 0.47 11.31
N GLN A 312 -11.37 -0.33 12.32
CA GLN A 312 -12.06 -1.56 12.70
C GLN A 312 -13.53 -1.31 13.06
N GLY A 313 -13.81 -0.31 13.91
CA GLY A 313 -15.17 0.04 14.29
C GLY A 313 -16.04 0.48 13.10
N HIS A 314 -15.48 1.28 12.18
CA HIS A 314 -16.17 1.67 10.95
C HIS A 314 -16.45 0.48 10.03
N ALA A 315 -15.46 -0.41 9.84
CA ALA A 315 -15.60 -1.61 9.01
C ALA A 315 -16.72 -2.52 9.55
N GLN A 316 -16.73 -2.76 10.86
CA GLN A 316 -17.78 -3.53 11.54
C GLN A 316 -19.17 -2.93 11.34
N HIS A 317 -19.32 -1.62 11.45
CA HIS A 317 -20.60 -0.94 11.24
C HIS A 317 -21.13 -1.12 9.81
N LEU A 318 -20.23 -1.18 8.83
CA LEU A 318 -20.56 -1.42 7.42
C LEU A 318 -20.68 -2.90 7.05
N GLY A 319 -20.40 -3.81 7.99
CA GLY A 319 -20.36 -5.26 7.73
C GLY A 319 -19.21 -5.70 6.83
N ILE A 320 -18.11 -4.95 6.81
CA ILE A 320 -16.90 -5.23 6.03
C ILE A 320 -15.84 -5.82 6.95
N LYS A 321 -15.16 -6.88 6.53
CA LYS A 321 -14.07 -7.49 7.32
C LYS A 321 -12.77 -6.73 7.15
N THR A 322 -11.91 -6.72 8.15
CA THR A 322 -10.57 -6.13 8.05
C THR A 322 -9.49 -7.18 7.86
N LEU A 323 -8.48 -6.82 7.07
CA LEU A 323 -7.28 -7.60 6.82
C LEU A 323 -6.06 -6.74 7.13
N ALA A 324 -5.18 -7.18 8.04
CA ALA A 324 -3.99 -6.43 8.43
C ALA A 324 -2.69 -7.22 8.24
N GLY A 325 -1.62 -6.54 7.88
CA GLY A 325 -0.29 -7.14 7.78
C GLY A 325 0.68 -6.26 6.99
N PRO A 326 1.90 -6.77 6.71
CA PRO A 326 2.38 -8.09 7.13
C PRO A 326 2.69 -8.16 8.63
N VAL A 327 2.25 -9.23 9.29
CA VAL A 327 2.58 -9.56 10.69
C VAL A 327 3.96 -10.18 10.81
N GLN A 328 4.85 -9.46 11.50
CA GLN A 328 6.27 -9.80 11.63
C GLN A 328 6.66 -10.30 13.02
N ASN A 329 5.88 -9.98 14.05
CA ASN A 329 6.19 -10.37 15.42
C ASN A 329 4.91 -10.70 16.23
N PRO A 330 5.04 -11.48 17.33
CA PRO A 330 3.90 -11.84 18.18
C PRO A 330 3.21 -10.65 18.87
N GLN A 331 3.95 -9.59 19.23
CA GLN A 331 3.35 -8.41 19.87
C GLN A 331 2.33 -7.72 18.95
N MET A 332 2.61 -7.70 17.64
CA MET A 332 1.72 -7.15 16.65
C MET A 332 0.49 -8.03 16.45
N LEU A 333 0.67 -9.36 16.43
CA LEU A 333 -0.43 -10.32 16.40
C LEU A 333 -1.38 -10.11 17.58
N ASP A 334 -0.85 -10.02 18.80
CA ASP A 334 -1.63 -9.80 20.02
C ASP A 334 -2.40 -8.48 19.98
N THR A 335 -1.75 -7.42 19.50
CA THR A 335 -2.37 -6.10 19.36
C THR A 335 -3.53 -6.12 18.36
N LEU A 336 -3.31 -6.68 17.16
CA LEU A 336 -4.36 -6.78 16.12
C LEU A 336 -5.53 -7.69 16.57
N SER A 337 -5.23 -8.77 17.29
CA SER A 337 -6.23 -9.65 17.90
C SER A 337 -7.06 -8.96 18.98
N ARG A 338 -6.43 -8.08 19.79
CA ARG A 338 -7.11 -7.26 20.81
C ARG A 338 -7.99 -6.18 20.20
N ILE A 339 -7.53 -5.53 19.13
CA ILE A 339 -8.34 -4.57 18.37
C ILE A 339 -9.57 -5.26 17.74
N GLY A 340 -9.44 -6.56 17.42
CA GLY A 340 -10.50 -7.36 16.84
C GLY A 340 -10.47 -7.38 15.32
N VAL A 341 -9.29 -7.23 14.72
CA VAL A 341 -9.08 -7.39 13.26
C VAL A 341 -9.50 -8.80 12.84
N ASP A 342 -10.23 -8.92 11.73
CA ASP A 342 -10.83 -10.19 11.32
C ASP A 342 -9.78 -11.18 10.78
N LEU A 343 -8.84 -10.69 9.97
CA LEU A 343 -7.85 -11.49 9.27
C LEU A 343 -6.48 -10.81 9.27
N ILE A 344 -5.43 -11.63 9.22
CA ILE A 344 -4.05 -11.19 9.12
C ILE A 344 -3.26 -12.00 8.10
N TYR A 345 -2.16 -11.42 7.62
CA TYR A 345 -1.14 -12.12 6.83
C TYR A 345 0.25 -11.71 7.30
N GLY A 346 1.27 -12.55 7.10
CA GLY A 346 2.65 -12.23 7.47
C GLY A 346 3.48 -13.46 7.81
N ASP A 347 4.78 -13.26 8.03
CA ASP A 347 5.73 -14.35 8.26
C ASP A 347 5.49 -15.06 9.60
N THR A 348 4.82 -14.41 10.56
CA THR A 348 4.35 -15.06 11.80
C THR A 348 3.29 -16.15 11.55
N ILE A 349 2.62 -16.12 10.39
CA ILE A 349 1.65 -17.14 9.98
C ILE A 349 2.35 -18.20 9.12
N ALA A 350 2.92 -17.74 8.01
CA ALA A 350 3.68 -18.55 7.07
C ALA A 350 4.50 -17.64 6.16
N GLU A 351 5.67 -18.10 5.76
CA GLU A 351 6.48 -17.42 4.74
C GLU A 351 5.73 -17.35 3.40
N ALA A 352 6.02 -16.32 2.60
CA ALA A 352 5.51 -16.25 1.24
C ALA A 352 6.11 -17.36 0.38
N GLN A 353 5.27 -18.05 -0.39
CA GLN A 353 5.71 -19.12 -1.28
C GLN A 353 5.21 -18.89 -2.70
N PRO A 354 5.91 -19.38 -3.74
CA PRO A 354 5.35 -19.44 -5.09
C PRO A 354 3.98 -20.11 -5.09
N LEU A 355 3.00 -19.49 -5.74
CA LEU A 355 1.63 -20.01 -5.79
C LEU A 355 1.62 -21.46 -6.31
N ASP A 356 2.38 -21.75 -7.36
CA ASP A 356 2.48 -23.09 -7.95
C ASP A 356 3.01 -24.13 -6.96
N LEU A 357 3.91 -23.74 -6.04
CA LEU A 357 4.42 -24.64 -5.01
C LEU A 357 3.29 -25.03 -4.04
N LEU A 358 2.51 -24.05 -3.57
CA LEU A 358 1.35 -24.29 -2.69
C LEU A 358 0.28 -25.14 -3.35
N LEU A 359 0.09 -24.95 -4.66
CA LEU A 359 -0.86 -25.70 -5.48
C LEU A 359 -0.45 -27.17 -5.65
N ASN A 360 0.86 -27.43 -5.78
CA ASN A 360 1.41 -28.76 -5.98
C ASN A 360 1.66 -29.54 -4.68
N THR A 361 1.80 -28.88 -3.53
CA THR A 361 1.84 -29.57 -2.23
C THR A 361 0.46 -30.12 -1.88
N SER A 362 0.32 -31.44 -1.94
CA SER A 362 -0.82 -32.16 -1.35
C SER A 362 -0.87 -31.86 0.15
N TYR A 363 -1.93 -31.21 0.65
CA TYR A 363 -2.14 -31.07 2.09
C TYR A 363 -2.52 -32.43 2.67
N PHE A 364 -1.50 -33.25 2.96
CA PHE A 364 -1.52 -34.33 3.93
C PHE A 364 -0.28 -34.17 4.81
N ALA A 365 -0.27 -33.11 5.61
CA ALA A 365 0.64 -33.01 6.74
C ALA A 365 -0.14 -32.38 7.90
N ILE A 366 -0.88 -33.25 8.60
CA ILE A 366 -1.22 -33.01 10.00
C ILE A 366 0.12 -33.10 10.73
N HIS A 367 0.57 -32.00 11.35
CA HIS A 367 1.60 -32.04 12.36
C HIS A 367 1.06 -31.44 13.65
#